data_AF-A0A4Y9MSA5-F1
#
_entry.id   AF-A0A4Y9MSA5-F1
#
_cell.length_a   1.000
_cell.length_b   1.000
_cell.length_c   1.000
_cell.angle_alpha   90.00
_cell.angle_beta   90.00
_cell.angle_gamma   90.00
#
_symmetry.space_group_name_H-M   'P 1'
#
loop_
_entity.id
_entity.type
_entity.pdbx_description
1 polymer ?
#
loop_
_entity_poly.entity_id
_entity_poly.type
_entity_poly.pdbx_seq_one_letter_code
_entity_poly.pdbx_strand_id
1 'polypeptide(L)' 'MSDEMTVRIDSEDYLLRPAGGSLKVGHRVGNDTAWLDDVDLATLPEGARDALERGDTSDEALVLAVRGVVAAEVQRGG' A
#
# COMPACT_ATOMS: atom_id res chain seq x y z
N MET A 1 -17.31 -5.20 -1.89
CA MET A 1 -16.72 -3.89 -2.24
C MET A 1 -15.33 -3.93 -1.64
N SER A 2 -14.28 -3.89 -2.47
CA SER A 2 -12.93 -3.71 -1.96
C SER A 2 -12.80 -2.24 -1.63
N ASP A 3 -12.66 -1.88 -0.36
CA ASP A 3 -12.48 -0.49 0.02
C ASP A 3 -11.09 -0.03 -0.42
N GLU A 4 -11.08 0.89 -1.39
CA GLU A 4 -9.86 1.59 -1.78
C GLU A 4 -9.56 2.66 -0.75
N MET A 5 -8.32 2.70 -0.32
CA MET A 5 -7.89 3.64 0.71
C MET A 5 -6.62 4.36 0.26
N THR A 6 -6.51 5.63 0.63
CA THR A 6 -5.34 6.45 0.29
C THR A 6 -4.46 6.61 1.52
N VAL A 7 -3.18 6.27 1.38
CA VAL A 7 -2.13 6.49 2.37
C VAL A 7 -1.14 7.51 1.83
N ARG A 8 -0.64 8.39 2.69
CA ARG A 8 0.36 9.40 2.31
C ARG A 8 1.72 9.01 2.88
N ILE A 9 2.74 8.97 2.01
CA ILE A 9 4.12 8.61 2.37
C ILE A 9 5.05 9.63 1.73
N ASP A 10 5.91 10.26 2.54
CA ASP A 10 6.94 11.20 2.04
C ASP A 10 6.41 12.31 1.10
N SER A 11 5.18 12.79 1.36
CA SER A 11 4.42 13.77 0.55
C SER A 11 3.76 13.25 -0.73
N GLU A 12 3.93 11.97 -1.03
CA GLU A 12 3.30 11.28 -2.15
C GLU A 12 2.04 10.53 -1.68
N ASP A 13 1.03 10.44 -2.55
CA ASP A 13 -0.21 9.71 -2.27
C ASP A 13 -0.17 8.32 -2.91
N TYR A 14 -0.47 7.29 -2.12
CA TYR A 14 -0.57 5.91 -2.56
C TYR A 14 -1.98 5.38 -2.36
N LEU A 15 -2.48 4.66 -3.36
CA LEU A 15 -3.76 3.98 -3.35
C LEU A 15 -3.53 2.51 -2.97
N LEU A 16 -4.19 2.06 -1.91
CA LEU A 16 -4.19 0.67 -1.49
C LEU A 16 -5.53 0.05 -1.84
N ARG A 17 -5.49 -1.09 -2.52
CA ARG A 17 -6.69 -1.83 -2.91
C ARG A 17 -6.55 -3.30 -2.51
N PRO A 18 -7.22 -3.75 -1.44
CA PRO A 18 -7.26 -5.15 -1.04
C PRO A 18 -7.95 -6.02 -2.11
N ALA A 19 -7.32 -7.15 -2.43
CA ALA A 19 -7.76 -8.09 -3.46
C ALA A 19 -7.59 -9.54 -3.00
N GLY A 20 -8.55 -10.03 -2.19
CA GLY A 20 -8.72 -11.47 -1.95
C GLY A 20 -7.48 -12.23 -1.46
N GLY A 21 -6.64 -11.59 -0.62
CA GLY A 21 -5.39 -12.16 -0.11
C GLY A 21 -4.16 -11.37 -0.50
N SER A 22 -4.24 -10.50 -1.51
CA SER A 22 -3.19 -9.54 -1.84
C SER A 22 -3.63 -8.10 -1.59
N LEU A 23 -2.65 -7.21 -1.54
CA LEU A 23 -2.81 -5.77 -1.51
C LEU A 23 -2.19 -5.20 -2.78
N LYS A 24 -3.01 -4.57 -3.63
CA LYS A 24 -2.47 -3.77 -4.73
C LYS A 24 -2.06 -2.41 -4.17
N VAL A 25 -0.84 -2.00 -4.45
CA VAL A 25 -0.33 -0.67 -4.11
C VAL A 25 -0.16 0.12 -5.41
N GLY A 26 -0.76 1.31 -5.48
CA GLY A 26 -0.60 2.21 -6.62
C GLY A 26 -0.07 3.56 -6.17
N HIS A 27 0.84 4.14 -6.93
CA HIS A 27 1.28 5.53 -6.74
C HIS A 27 0.38 6.47 -7.52
N ARG A 28 -0.18 7.49 -6.87
CA ARG A 28 -0.98 8.52 -7.54
C ARG A 28 -0.06 9.56 -8.17
N VAL A 29 -0.19 9.72 -9.48
CA VAL A 29 0.55 10.73 -10.25
C VAL A 29 -0.45 11.61 -10.97
N GLY A 30 -0.74 12.77 -10.39
CA GLY A 30 -1.81 13.66 -10.88
C GLY A 30 -3.18 13.01 -10.74
N ASN A 31 -3.85 12.78 -11.87
CA ASN A 31 -5.16 12.10 -11.93
C ASN A 31 -5.06 10.60 -12.22
N ASP A 32 -3.85 10.09 -12.46
CA ASP A 32 -3.61 8.69 -12.80
C ASP A 32 -3.08 7.92 -11.60
N THR A 33 -3.23 6.59 -11.63
CA THR A 33 -2.65 5.68 -10.65
C THR A 33 -1.73 4.70 -11.38
N ALA A 34 -0.44 4.79 -11.10
CA ALA A 34 0.55 3.82 -11.53
C ALA A 34 0.54 2.66 -10.52
N TRP A 35 -0.02 1.52 -10.91
CA TRP A 35 -0.04 0.33 -10.07
C TRP A 35 1.37 -0.27 -10.01
N LEU A 36 1.84 -0.48 -8.78
CA LEU A 36 3.04 -1.26 -8.47
C LEU A 36 2.65 -2.75 -8.43
N ASP A 37 3.45 -3.54 -7.72
CA ASP A 37 3.24 -4.98 -7.59
C ASP A 37 2.10 -5.35 -6.59
N ASP A 38 1.61 -6.59 -6.72
CA ASP A 38 0.63 -7.18 -5.81
C ASP A 38 1.38 -7.77 -4.60
N VAL A 39 1.09 -7.26 -3.40
CA VAL A 39 1.74 -7.71 -2.17
C VAL A 39 0.89 -8.75 -1.48
N ASP A 40 1.43 -9.93 -1.20
CA ASP A 40 0.71 -10.92 -0.40
C ASP A 40 0.49 -10.39 1.02
N LEU A 41 -0.77 -10.31 1.47
CA LEU A 41 -1.11 -9.83 2.81
C LEU A 41 -0.42 -10.65 3.89
N ALA A 42 -0.18 -11.95 3.65
CA ALA A 42 0.52 -12.82 4.60
C ALA A 42 1.98 -12.38 4.87
N THR A 43 2.57 -11.59 3.96
CA THR A 43 3.92 -11.02 4.13
C THR A 43 3.92 -9.72 4.91
N LEU A 44 2.76 -9.08 5.10
CA LEU A 44 2.64 -7.86 5.87
C LEU A 44 2.72 -8.15 7.39
N PRO A 45 3.36 -7.26 8.16
CA PRO A 45 3.29 -7.31 9.62
C PRO A 45 1.83 -7.34 10.10
N GLU A 46 1.57 -8.04 11.20
CA GLU A 46 0.22 -8.17 11.77
C GLU A 46 -0.44 -6.80 12.01
N GLY A 47 0.28 -5.84 12.59
CA GLY A 47 -0.23 -4.49 12.79
C GLY A 47 -0.64 -3.77 11.50
N ALA A 48 0.07 -4.02 10.39
CA ALA A 48 -0.28 -3.44 9.09
C ALA A 48 -1.55 -4.09 8.51
N ARG A 49 -1.73 -5.41 8.70
CA ARG A 49 -2.96 -6.12 8.31
C ARG A 49 -4.15 -5.62 9.12
N ASP A 50 -3.99 -5.49 10.43
CA ASP A 50 -5.06 -5.00 11.29
C ASP A 50 -5.45 -3.55 10.96
N ALA A 51 -4.46 -2.69 10.68
CA ALA A 51 -4.71 -1.32 10.23
C ALA A 51 -5.45 -1.28 8.89
N LEU A 52 -5.07 -2.15 7.94
CA LEU A 52 -5.76 -2.29 6.66
C LEU A 52 -7.22 -2.75 6.85
N GLU A 53 -7.47 -3.72 7.72
CA GLU A 53 -8.82 -4.20 8.04
C GLU A 53 -9.69 -3.12 8.71
N ARG A 54 -9.08 -2.27 9.54
CA ARG A 54 -9.75 -1.12 10.17
C ARG A 54 -9.88 0.10 9.26
N GLY A 55 -9.20 0.12 8.11
CA GLY A 55 -9.10 1.28 7.23
C GLY A 55 -8.30 2.45 7.84
N ASP A 56 -7.41 2.18 8.80
CA ASP A 56 -6.58 3.19 9.44
C ASP A 56 -5.31 3.45 8.61
N THR A 57 -5.43 4.33 7.62
CA THR A 57 -4.30 4.69 6.74
C THR A 57 -3.26 5.59 7.42
N SER A 58 -3.48 5.98 8.67
CA SER A 58 -2.51 6.75 9.46
C SER A 58 -1.68 5.88 10.40
N ASP A 59 -1.99 4.58 10.52
CA ASP A 59 -1.26 3.64 11.34
C ASP A 59 0.20 3.49 10.85
N GLU A 60 1.15 3.65 11.76
CA GLU A 60 2.57 3.62 11.46
C GLU A 60 3.04 2.28 10.88
N ALA A 61 2.44 1.16 11.31
CA ALA A 61 2.78 -0.15 10.78
C ALA A 61 2.37 -0.29 9.32
N LEU A 62 1.20 0.24 8.96
CA LEU A 62 0.73 0.24 7.57
C LEU A 62 1.59 1.16 6.70
N VAL A 63 1.88 2.38 7.18
CA VAL A 63 2.76 3.34 6.48
C VAL A 63 4.13 2.73 6.22
N LEU A 64 4.74 2.10 7.23
CA LEU A 64 6.06 1.47 7.10
C LEU A 64 6.05 0.30 6.12
N ALA A 65 5.01 -0.54 6.18
CA ALA A 65 4.90 -1.68 5.28
C ALA A 65 4.79 -1.24 3.81
N VAL A 66 3.93 -0.25 3.51
CA VAL A 66 3.80 0.30 2.16
C VAL A 66 5.10 0.97 1.71
N ARG A 67 5.81 1.68 2.59
CA ARG A 67 7.12 2.26 2.28
C ARG A 67 8.14 1.18 1.86
N GLY A 68 8.12 0.03 2.52
CA GLY A 68 8.95 -1.13 2.15
C GLY A 68 8.63 -1.66 0.75
N VAL A 69 7.35 -1.72 0.38
CA VAL A 69 6.89 -2.13 -0.96
C VAL A 69 7.40 -1.16 -2.03
N VAL A 70 7.22 0.14 -1.80
CA VAL A 70 7.70 1.19 -2.71
C VAL A 70 9.21 1.12 -2.89
N ALA A 71 9.96 0.95 -1.81
CA ALA A 71 11.42 0.83 -1.87
C ALA A 71 11.87 -0.42 -2.66
N ALA A 72 11.13 -1.53 -2.54
CA ALA A 72 11.40 -2.77 -3.25
C ALA A 72 11.10 -2.68 -4.76
N GLU A 73 10.15 -1.85 -5.17
CA GLU A 73 9.83 -1.58 -6.58
C GLU A 73 10.90 -0.70 -7.24
N VAL A 74 11.36 0.36 -6.56
CA VAL A 74 12.45 1.21 -7.05
C VAL A 74 13.73 0.40 -7.32
N GLN A 75 14.01 -0.62 -6.51
CA GLN A 75 15.15 -1.52 -6.73
C GLN A 75 14.97 -2.48 -7.92
N ARG A 76 13.74 -2.74 -8.36
CA ARG A 76 13.42 -3.63 -9.49
C ARG A 76 13.30 -2.90 -10.83
N GLY A 77 12.83 -1.66 -10.81
CA GLY A 77 12.58 -0.83 -12.00
C GLY A 77 13.65 0.22 -12.31
N GLY A 78 14.85 0.12 -11.73
CA GLY A 78 16.00 0.99 -12.00
C GLY A 78 16.74 0.69 -13.29
#